data_AF-A0A936SB85-F1
#
_entry.id   AF-A0A936SB85-F1
#
_cell.length_a   1.000
_cell.length_b   1.000
_cell.length_c   1.000
_cell.angle_alpha   90.00
_cell.angle_beta   90.00
_cell.angle_gamma   90.00
#
_symmetry.space_group_name_H-M   'P 1'
#
loop_
_entity.id
_entity.type
_entity.pdbx_description
1 polymer ?
#
loop_
_entity_poly.entity_id
_entity_poly.type
_entity_poly.pdbx_seq_one_letter_code
_entity_poly.pdbx_strand_id
1 'polypeptide(L)'
;MDLKSNFSSACAKKIFGNSDRATEFLLHLQKARGFSLPMRTMLRGKNSGQTRLDLANSDIWTKVVENWDYDCALPIIREMFTETEKYESGKNSHKMMKLLLDEWEYLKLGTVDWPFSQGAFDDFVQGVNAQKTDGPTKDERVRKAAVQYRRIKEINAVRNDYIETLIFEKNKNVLPTLRHGRLVDFFIKYLVVRPMNLRRNSVSNGRVML
;
A
#
# COMPACT_ATOMS: atom_id res chain seq x y z
N MET A 1 17.53 6.95 -6.34
CA MET A 1 17.13 8.25 -5.77
C MET A 1 17.46 8.19 -4.30
N ASP A 2 18.14 9.20 -3.78
CA ASP A 2 18.54 9.27 -2.37
C ASP A 2 17.73 10.39 -1.71
N LEU A 3 16.85 10.03 -0.78
CA LEU A 3 16.00 10.95 -0.03
C LEU A 3 16.76 11.87 0.94
N LYS A 4 18.03 11.59 1.26
CA LYS A 4 18.85 12.49 2.09
C LYS A 4 19.38 13.66 1.29
N SER A 5 19.87 13.41 0.08
CA SER A 5 20.56 14.41 -0.73
C SER A 5 19.70 15.03 -1.84
N ASN A 6 18.64 14.33 -2.28
CA ASN A 6 17.86 14.72 -3.47
C ASN A 6 16.35 14.62 -3.20
N PHE A 7 15.88 15.42 -2.25
CA PHE A 7 14.45 15.52 -1.93
C PHE A 7 13.76 16.55 -2.81
N SER A 8 12.62 16.16 -3.41
CA SER A 8 11.85 17.02 -4.34
C SER A 8 10.38 17.07 -3.97
N SER A 9 9.66 18.05 -4.51
CA SER A 9 8.20 18.15 -4.34
C SER A 9 7.47 16.91 -4.86
N ALA A 10 8.00 16.22 -5.87
CA ALA A 10 7.48 14.95 -6.36
C ALA A 10 7.66 13.83 -5.32
N CYS A 11 8.76 13.81 -4.58
CA CYS A 11 8.97 12.87 -3.47
C CYS A 11 8.02 13.17 -2.31
N ALA A 12 7.91 14.45 -1.91
CA ALA A 12 7.00 14.89 -0.87
C ALA A 12 5.55 14.46 -1.18
N LYS A 13 5.08 14.71 -2.41
CA LYS A 13 3.72 14.31 -2.84
C LYS A 13 3.51 12.80 -2.78
N LYS A 14 4.53 11.98 -3.04
CA LYS A 14 4.44 10.52 -2.90
C LYS A 14 4.34 10.07 -1.44
N ILE A 15 5.12 10.70 -0.55
CA ILE A 15 5.15 10.36 0.87
C ILE A 15 3.86 10.78 1.56
N PHE A 16 3.46 12.05 1.42
CA PHE A 16 2.33 12.61 2.16
C PHE A 16 0.99 12.36 1.47
N GLY A 17 0.97 12.28 0.13
CA GLY A 17 -0.21 11.98 -0.68
C GLY A 17 -1.20 13.14 -0.85
N ASN A 18 -1.30 14.06 0.12
CA ASN A 18 -2.13 15.27 0.09
C ASN A 18 -1.50 16.43 0.89
N SER A 19 -2.04 17.64 0.71
CA SER A 19 -1.57 18.87 1.37
C SER A 19 -1.83 18.92 2.86
N ASP A 20 -2.90 18.26 3.35
CA ASP A 20 -3.28 18.29 4.76
C ASP A 20 -2.24 17.56 5.62
N ARG A 21 -1.82 16.37 5.19
CA ARG A 21 -0.73 15.61 5.84
C ARG A 21 0.61 16.29 5.71
N ALA A 22 0.87 16.95 4.58
CA ALA A 22 2.08 17.75 4.43
C ALA A 22 2.09 18.95 5.40
N THR A 23 0.93 19.56 5.65
CA THR A 23 0.76 20.65 6.63
C THR A 23 0.98 20.15 8.05
N GLU A 24 0.35 19.03 8.41
CA GLU A 24 0.55 18.37 9.69
C GLU A 24 2.03 18.06 9.94
N PHE A 25 2.69 17.44 8.96
CA PHE A 25 4.13 17.19 9.00
C PHE A 25 4.94 18.47 9.24
N LEU A 26 4.63 19.56 8.52
CA LEU A 26 5.32 20.84 8.69
C LEU A 26 5.17 21.40 10.10
N LEU A 27 4.00 21.24 10.73
CA LEU A 27 3.77 21.68 12.11
C LEU A 27 4.58 20.85 13.12
N HIS A 28 4.66 19.54 12.94
CA HIS A 28 5.54 18.69 13.76
C HIS A 28 7.01 19.03 13.55
N LEU A 29 7.43 19.25 12.31
CA LEU A 29 8.80 19.61 11.96
C LEU A 29 9.18 20.99 12.51
N GLN A 30 8.27 21.97 12.49
CA GLN A 30 8.44 23.28 13.12
C GLN A 30 8.72 23.12 14.61
N LYS A 31 7.95 22.29 15.33
CA LYS A 31 8.18 22.04 16.76
C LYS A 31 9.54 21.39 17.02
N ALA A 32 9.96 20.46 16.14
CA ALA A 32 11.22 19.75 16.29
C ALA A 32 12.45 20.60 15.96
N ARG A 33 12.36 21.50 14.96
CA ARG A 33 13.51 22.26 14.44
C ARG A 33 13.50 23.75 14.82
N GLY A 34 12.40 24.27 15.34
CA GLY A 34 12.30 25.65 15.83
C GLY A 34 12.23 26.74 14.75
N PHE A 35 11.86 26.42 13.51
CA PHE A 35 11.61 27.43 12.48
C PHE A 35 10.18 27.98 12.54
N SER A 36 9.95 29.17 12.00
CA SER A 36 8.63 29.80 11.98
C SER A 36 7.90 29.54 10.66
N LEU A 37 6.64 29.15 10.73
CA LEU A 37 5.72 29.10 9.60
C LEU A 37 4.74 30.29 9.66
N PRO A 38 4.31 30.81 8.50
CA PRO A 38 3.29 31.86 8.47
C PRO A 38 1.97 31.28 8.99
N MET A 39 1.43 31.95 10.00
CA MET A 39 0.22 31.54 10.70
C MET A 39 -0.81 32.67 10.63
N ARG A 40 -2.06 32.33 10.32
CA ARG A 40 -3.18 33.25 10.32
C ARG A 40 -4.26 32.80 11.29
N THR A 41 -4.70 33.74 12.13
CA THR A 41 -5.85 33.53 13.02
C THR A 41 -7.14 33.82 12.26
N MET A 42 -8.06 32.87 12.27
CA MET A 42 -9.38 33.05 11.68
C MET A 42 -10.21 33.97 12.56
N LEU A 43 -10.64 35.11 12.02
CA LEU A 43 -11.37 36.15 12.76
C LEU A 43 -12.90 35.95 12.76
N ARG A 44 -13.44 35.14 11.85
CA ARG A 44 -14.89 34.96 11.62
C ARG A 44 -15.22 33.54 11.14
N GLY A 45 -16.44 33.07 11.43
CA GLY A 45 -16.98 31.78 10.99
C GLY A 45 -16.86 30.65 12.02
N LYS A 46 -17.26 29.42 11.65
CA LYS A 46 -17.27 28.23 12.53
C LYS A 46 -15.89 27.90 13.14
N ASN A 47 -14.81 28.37 12.51
CA ASN A 47 -13.42 28.15 12.92
C ASN A 47 -12.78 29.42 13.54
N SER A 48 -13.58 30.40 13.98
CA SER A 48 -13.09 31.63 14.60
C SER A 48 -12.23 31.32 15.83
N GLY A 49 -11.09 32.00 15.97
CA GLY A 49 -10.11 31.78 17.03
C GLY A 49 -9.11 30.65 16.75
N GLN A 50 -9.28 29.87 15.67
CA GLN A 50 -8.28 28.87 15.26
C GLN A 50 -7.15 29.52 14.47
N THR A 51 -5.91 29.20 14.85
CA THR A 51 -4.70 29.52 14.09
C THR A 51 -4.45 28.42 13.06
N ARG A 52 -4.30 28.80 11.79
CA ARG A 52 -3.96 27.87 10.70
C ARG A 52 -2.76 28.36 9.92
N LEU A 53 -2.10 27.43 9.23
CA LEU A 53 -1.04 27.75 8.29
C LEU A 53 -1.58 28.66 7.18
N ASP A 54 -0.93 29.79 6.97
CA ASP A 54 -1.27 30.74 5.91
C ASP A 54 -0.35 30.52 4.71
N LEU A 55 -0.54 29.39 4.02
CA LEU A 55 0.17 29.03 2.82
C LEU A 55 -0.80 28.60 1.72
N ALA A 56 -0.50 28.98 0.48
CA ALA A 56 -1.15 28.36 -0.67
C ALA A 56 -0.70 26.90 -0.82
N ASN A 57 -1.52 26.06 -1.44
CA ASN A 57 -1.21 24.64 -1.64
C ASN A 57 0.10 24.39 -2.40
N SER A 58 0.49 25.29 -3.31
CA SER A 58 1.79 25.24 -3.99
C SER A 58 2.95 25.38 -3.01
N ASP A 59 2.79 26.26 -2.03
CA ASP A 59 3.85 26.71 -1.14
C ASP A 59 4.09 25.72 0.00
N ILE A 60 3.07 24.93 0.37
CA ILE A 60 3.21 23.80 1.31
C ILE A 60 4.32 22.86 0.83
N TRP A 61 4.27 22.43 -0.44
CA TRP A 61 5.26 21.50 -0.98
C TRP A 61 6.66 22.11 -1.03
N THR A 62 6.75 23.39 -1.39
CA THR A 62 8.03 24.13 -1.38
C THR A 62 8.60 24.18 0.03
N LYS A 63 7.80 24.50 1.05
CA LYS A 63 8.23 24.56 2.45
C LYS A 63 8.67 23.22 3.01
N VAL A 64 8.01 22.12 2.62
CA VAL A 64 8.46 20.76 2.97
C VAL A 64 9.86 20.50 2.40
N VAL A 65 10.10 20.87 1.14
CA VAL A 65 11.41 20.64 0.49
C VAL A 65 12.50 21.53 1.09
N GLU A 66 12.23 22.82 1.30
CA GLU A 66 13.17 23.79 1.89
C GLU A 66 13.64 23.37 3.29
N ASN A 67 12.74 22.80 4.08
CA ASN A 67 13.01 22.43 5.48
C ASN A 67 13.30 20.93 5.65
N TRP A 68 13.45 20.19 4.55
CA TRP A 68 13.64 18.75 4.60
C TRP A 68 14.92 18.40 5.35
N ASP A 69 14.77 17.63 6.42
CA ASP A 69 15.85 16.98 7.15
C ASP A 69 15.42 15.54 7.38
N TYR A 70 16.11 14.59 6.75
CA TYR A 70 15.69 13.19 6.81
C TYR A 70 15.69 12.62 8.23
N ASP A 71 16.70 12.98 9.03
CA ASP A 71 16.91 12.40 10.35
C ASP A 71 15.85 12.93 11.35
N CYS A 72 15.39 14.18 11.16
CA CYS A 72 14.21 14.71 11.85
C CYS A 72 12.88 14.22 11.25
N ALA A 73 12.79 14.07 9.93
CA ALA A 73 11.54 13.73 9.24
C ALA A 73 11.13 12.28 9.45
N LEU A 74 12.09 11.35 9.47
CA LEU A 74 11.82 9.92 9.62
C LEU A 74 10.98 9.59 10.88
N PRO A 75 11.36 9.99 12.10
CA PRO A 75 10.56 9.69 13.29
C PRO A 75 9.16 10.30 13.22
N ILE A 76 9.03 11.54 12.73
CA ILE A 76 7.73 12.24 12.58
C ILE A 76 6.82 11.47 11.61
N ILE A 77 7.33 11.14 10.41
CA ILE A 77 6.54 10.42 9.40
C ILE A 77 6.15 9.03 9.89
N ARG A 78 7.02 8.36 10.65
CA ARG A 78 6.71 7.06 11.24
C ARG A 78 5.60 7.15 12.29
N GLU A 79 5.61 8.18 13.13
CA GLU A 79 4.54 8.45 14.09
C GLU A 79 3.22 8.72 13.37
N MET A 80 3.22 9.65 12.41
CA MET A 80 2.04 9.95 11.58
C MET A 80 1.50 8.70 10.86
N PHE A 81 2.38 7.79 10.42
CA PHE A 81 1.96 6.54 9.78
C PHE A 81 1.17 5.65 10.73
N THR A 82 1.54 5.60 12.03
CA THR A 82 0.82 4.77 13.01
C THR A 82 -0.61 5.22 13.29
N GLU A 83 -0.95 6.46 12.93
CA GLU A 83 -2.29 7.03 13.05
C GLU A 83 -3.14 6.80 11.79
N THR A 84 -2.57 6.19 10.74
CA THR A 84 -3.29 5.95 9.49
C THR A 84 -4.11 4.67 9.53
N GLU A 85 -5.26 4.68 8.83
CA GLU A 85 -6.05 3.47 8.53
C GLU A 85 -5.21 2.37 7.87
N LYS A 86 -4.20 2.75 7.06
CA LYS A 86 -3.27 1.80 6.42
C LYS A 86 -2.52 0.98 7.47
N TYR A 87 -1.99 1.62 8.51
CA TYR A 87 -1.31 0.91 9.60
C TYR A 87 -2.27 0.05 10.41
N GLU A 88 -3.45 0.58 10.75
CA GLU A 88 -4.47 -0.17 11.48
C GLU A 88 -4.94 -1.42 10.72
N SER A 89 -5.23 -1.30 9.42
CA SER A 89 -5.56 -2.42 8.54
C SER A 89 -4.47 -3.49 8.54
N GLY A 90 -3.21 -3.08 8.42
CA GLY A 90 -2.06 -3.98 8.48
C GLY A 90 -1.90 -4.70 9.83
N LYS A 91 -2.17 -4.01 10.96
CA LYS A 91 -2.18 -4.65 12.30
C LYS A 91 -3.28 -5.72 12.42
N ASN A 92 -4.44 -5.45 11.82
CA ASN A 92 -5.58 -6.36 11.83
C ASN A 92 -5.45 -7.49 10.80
N SER A 93 -4.49 -7.41 9.89
CA SER A 93 -4.32 -8.37 8.79
C SER A 93 -4.04 -9.79 9.26
N HIS A 94 -3.38 -10.00 10.40
CA HIS A 94 -3.18 -11.36 10.94
C HIS A 94 -4.51 -12.03 11.34
N LYS A 95 -5.40 -11.30 12.01
CA LYS A 95 -6.73 -11.80 12.39
C LYS A 95 -7.59 -12.04 11.14
N MET A 96 -7.54 -11.10 10.19
CA MET A 96 -8.28 -11.22 8.93
C MET A 96 -7.79 -12.40 8.10
N MET A 97 -6.48 -12.64 8.05
CA MET A 97 -5.89 -13.79 7.37
C MET A 97 -6.46 -15.11 7.92
N LYS A 98 -6.49 -15.24 9.25
CA LYS A 98 -7.05 -16.42 9.90
C LYS A 98 -8.51 -16.62 9.52
N LEU A 99 -9.32 -15.57 9.60
CA LEU A 99 -10.73 -15.62 9.21
C LEU A 99 -10.92 -16.08 7.75
N LEU A 100 -10.13 -15.55 6.82
CA LEU A 100 -10.22 -15.92 5.40
C LEU A 100 -9.83 -17.38 5.14
N LEU A 101 -8.87 -17.91 5.90
CA LEU A 101 -8.48 -19.32 5.82
C LEU A 101 -9.55 -20.23 6.44
N ASP A 102 -10.16 -19.83 7.56
CA ASP A 102 -11.27 -20.55 8.17
C ASP A 102 -12.50 -20.58 7.22
N GLU A 103 -12.81 -19.44 6.57
CA GLU A 103 -13.86 -19.38 5.54
C GLU A 103 -13.54 -20.25 4.32
N TRP A 104 -12.27 -20.32 3.91
CA TRP A 104 -11.82 -21.17 2.81
C TRP A 104 -12.07 -22.65 3.10
N GLU A 105 -11.75 -23.07 4.32
CA GLU A 105 -11.98 -24.43 4.79
C GLU A 105 -13.48 -24.74 4.91
N TYR A 106 -14.26 -23.83 5.49
CA TYR A 106 -15.72 -23.96 5.59
C TYR A 106 -16.39 -24.15 4.23
N LEU A 107 -15.94 -23.40 3.22
CA LEU A 107 -16.45 -23.51 1.84
C LEU A 107 -15.93 -24.75 1.09
N LYS A 108 -15.08 -25.58 1.71
CA LYS A 108 -14.50 -26.79 1.12
C LYS A 108 -13.86 -26.53 -0.25
N LEU A 109 -13.14 -25.41 -0.34
CA LEU A 109 -12.48 -24.99 -1.57
C LEU A 109 -11.22 -25.80 -1.88
N GLY A 110 -10.82 -26.73 -1.00
CA GLY A 110 -9.67 -27.60 -1.19
C GLY A 110 -8.36 -26.91 -0.82
N THR A 111 -7.28 -27.21 -1.52
CA THR A 111 -5.98 -26.56 -1.29
C THR A 111 -6.03 -25.09 -1.68
N VAL A 112 -5.42 -24.23 -0.85
CA VAL A 112 -5.27 -22.79 -1.15
C VAL A 112 -4.26 -22.61 -2.27
N ASP A 113 -4.73 -22.68 -3.50
CA ASP A 113 -3.92 -22.47 -4.70
C ASP A 113 -4.74 -21.90 -5.86
N TRP A 114 -4.07 -21.19 -6.75
CA TRP A 114 -4.69 -20.55 -7.90
C TRP A 114 -5.39 -21.59 -8.79
N PRO A 115 -6.70 -21.45 -9.07
CA PRO A 115 -7.41 -22.37 -9.94
C PRO A 115 -6.96 -22.28 -11.41
N PHE A 116 -6.34 -21.14 -11.78
CA PHE A 116 -5.78 -20.84 -13.08
C PHE A 116 -4.80 -19.67 -12.97
N SER A 117 -3.98 -19.47 -14.01
CA SER A 117 -3.02 -18.35 -14.04
C SER A 117 -3.70 -16.99 -13.97
N GLN A 118 -3.10 -16.01 -13.27
CA GLN A 118 -3.68 -14.67 -13.17
C GLN A 118 -3.93 -14.05 -14.56
N GLY A 119 -5.18 -13.66 -14.82
CA GLY A 119 -5.63 -13.09 -16.08
C GLY A 119 -6.02 -14.11 -17.16
N ALA A 120 -5.97 -15.41 -16.86
CA ALA A 120 -6.30 -16.50 -17.78
C ALA A 120 -7.66 -17.15 -17.45
N PHE A 121 -8.64 -16.36 -16.98
CA PHE A 121 -9.98 -16.89 -16.69
C PHE A 121 -10.68 -17.37 -17.95
N ASP A 122 -10.57 -16.60 -19.04
CA ASP A 122 -11.19 -16.95 -20.33
C ASP A 122 -10.59 -18.24 -20.89
N ASP A 123 -9.26 -18.38 -20.86
CA ASP A 123 -8.56 -19.61 -21.28
C ASP A 123 -8.99 -20.81 -20.42
N PHE A 124 -9.18 -20.62 -19.11
CA PHE A 124 -9.68 -21.65 -18.22
C PHE A 124 -11.11 -22.08 -18.59
N VAL A 125 -12.02 -21.14 -18.84
CA VAL A 125 -13.40 -21.45 -19.25
C VAL A 125 -13.43 -22.17 -20.60
N GLN A 126 -12.60 -21.74 -21.56
CA GLN A 126 -12.45 -22.44 -22.84
C GLN A 126 -11.98 -23.89 -22.63
N GLY A 127 -10.99 -24.10 -21.75
CA GLY A 127 -10.50 -25.43 -21.39
C GLY A 127 -11.54 -26.31 -20.70
N VAL A 128 -12.44 -25.74 -19.90
CA VAL A 128 -13.58 -26.45 -19.30
C VAL A 128 -14.61 -26.81 -20.38
N ASN A 129 -14.93 -25.89 -21.28
CA ASN A 129 -15.89 -26.11 -22.35
C ASN A 129 -15.47 -27.22 -23.34
N ALA A 130 -14.17 -27.34 -23.60
CA ALA A 130 -13.60 -28.37 -24.47
C ALA A 130 -13.70 -29.81 -23.89
N GLN A 131 -13.98 -29.97 -22.60
CA GLN A 131 -14.07 -31.29 -21.97
C GLN A 131 -15.34 -32.03 -22.39
N LYS A 132 -15.26 -33.36 -22.48
CA LYS A 132 -16.42 -34.24 -22.74
C LYS A 132 -17.21 -34.55 -21.46
N THR A 133 -17.49 -33.52 -20.66
CA THR A 133 -18.35 -33.59 -19.47
C THR A 133 -19.68 -32.92 -19.74
N ASP A 134 -20.69 -33.26 -18.93
CA ASP A 134 -22.01 -32.64 -18.99
C ASP A 134 -21.98 -31.16 -18.56
N GLY A 135 -22.99 -30.41 -19.01
CA GLY A 135 -23.13 -28.97 -18.72
C GLY A 135 -23.09 -28.63 -17.22
N PRO A 136 -23.91 -29.28 -16.37
CA PRO A 136 -23.91 -29.04 -14.93
C PRO A 136 -22.52 -29.20 -14.27
N THR A 137 -21.77 -30.24 -14.65
CA THR A 137 -20.41 -30.44 -14.13
C THR A 137 -19.46 -29.30 -14.54
N LYS A 138 -19.58 -28.78 -15.76
CA LYS A 138 -18.79 -27.64 -16.25
C LYS A 138 -19.13 -26.38 -15.47
N ASP A 139 -20.42 -26.10 -15.29
CA ASP A 139 -20.91 -24.92 -14.57
C ASP A 139 -20.42 -24.91 -13.12
N GLU A 140 -20.50 -26.04 -12.44
CA GLU A 140 -20.02 -26.18 -11.07
C GLU A 140 -18.50 -25.94 -10.97
N ARG A 141 -17.74 -26.43 -11.95
CA ARG A 141 -16.29 -26.25 -12.00
C ARG A 141 -15.91 -24.79 -12.21
N VAL A 142 -16.59 -24.07 -13.10
CA VAL A 142 -16.38 -22.64 -13.31
C VAL A 142 -16.78 -21.84 -12.08
N ARG A 143 -17.93 -22.16 -11.46
CA ARG A 143 -18.42 -21.53 -10.24
C ARG A 143 -17.41 -21.67 -9.10
N LYS A 144 -16.92 -22.88 -8.85
CA LYS A 144 -15.91 -23.14 -7.81
C LYS A 144 -14.61 -22.39 -8.05
N ALA A 145 -14.10 -22.41 -9.30
CA ALA A 145 -12.89 -21.70 -9.67
C ALA A 145 -13.03 -20.17 -9.53
N ALA A 146 -14.18 -19.60 -9.88
CA ALA A 146 -14.43 -18.16 -9.69
C ALA A 146 -14.39 -17.76 -8.21
N VAL A 147 -14.99 -18.58 -7.33
CA VAL A 147 -14.96 -18.35 -5.87
C VAL A 147 -13.53 -18.46 -5.33
N GLN A 148 -12.80 -19.51 -5.72
CA GLN A 148 -11.39 -19.70 -5.34
C GLN A 148 -10.53 -18.50 -5.77
N TYR A 149 -10.66 -18.07 -7.02
CA TYR A 149 -9.92 -16.92 -7.57
C TYR A 149 -10.19 -15.64 -6.78
N ARG A 150 -11.47 -15.33 -6.48
CA ARG A 150 -11.84 -14.15 -5.68
C ARG A 150 -11.23 -14.21 -4.28
N ARG A 151 -11.30 -15.35 -3.61
CA ARG A 151 -10.79 -15.53 -2.24
C ARG A 151 -9.27 -15.46 -2.17
N ILE A 152 -8.55 -16.04 -3.13
CA ILE A 152 -7.09 -15.93 -3.18
C ILE A 152 -6.64 -14.48 -3.41
N LYS A 153 -7.38 -13.71 -4.20
CA LYS A 153 -7.12 -12.28 -4.36
C LYS A 153 -7.21 -11.52 -3.03
N GLU A 154 -8.25 -11.81 -2.26
CA GLU A 154 -8.48 -11.22 -0.93
C GLU A 154 -7.39 -11.63 0.06
N ILE A 155 -7.07 -12.93 0.16
CA ILE A 155 -5.99 -13.47 0.98
C ILE A 155 -4.66 -12.79 0.64
N ASN A 156 -4.32 -12.67 -0.65
CA ASN A 156 -3.06 -12.05 -1.05
C ASN A 156 -2.99 -10.55 -0.73
N ALA A 157 -4.11 -9.83 -0.80
CA ALA A 157 -4.15 -8.43 -0.38
C ALA A 157 -3.82 -8.29 1.11
N VAL A 158 -4.51 -9.07 1.97
CA VAL A 158 -4.28 -9.08 3.42
C VAL A 158 -2.86 -9.56 3.76
N ARG A 159 -2.32 -10.53 3.00
CA ARG A 159 -0.93 -11.00 3.17
C ARG A 159 0.06 -9.88 2.91
N ASN A 160 -0.15 -9.10 1.85
CA ASN A 160 0.73 -7.98 1.51
C ASN A 160 0.67 -6.93 2.63
N ASP A 161 -0.52 -6.51 3.05
CA ASP A 161 -0.70 -5.54 4.13
C ASP A 161 -0.01 -6.00 5.44
N TYR A 162 -0.10 -7.29 5.77
CA TYR A 162 0.59 -7.88 6.92
C TYR A 162 2.12 -7.79 6.79
N ILE A 163 2.69 -8.16 5.64
CA ILE A 163 4.13 -8.09 5.39
C ILE A 163 4.61 -6.64 5.44
N GLU A 164 3.83 -5.71 4.88
CA GLU A 164 4.11 -4.28 4.92
C GLU A 164 4.23 -3.76 6.37
N THR A 165 3.27 -4.10 7.22
CA THR A 165 3.31 -3.74 8.64
C THR A 165 4.47 -4.40 9.37
N LEU A 166 4.77 -5.68 9.10
CA LEU A 166 5.92 -6.35 9.70
C LEU A 166 7.25 -5.67 9.31
N ILE A 167 7.42 -5.27 8.05
CA ILE A 167 8.61 -4.55 7.60
C ILE A 167 8.73 -3.22 8.35
N PHE A 168 7.62 -2.47 8.47
CA PHE A 168 7.60 -1.21 9.21
C PHE A 168 7.96 -1.37 10.70
N GLU A 169 7.39 -2.38 11.37
CA GLU A 169 7.60 -2.61 12.80
C GLU A 169 9.02 -3.11 13.09
N LYS A 170 9.58 -3.99 12.24
CA LYS A 170 10.89 -4.60 12.46
C LYS A 170 12.05 -3.74 11.98
N ASN A 171 11.83 -2.82 11.03
CA ASN A 171 12.87 -1.98 10.48
C ASN A 171 12.58 -0.48 10.71
N LYS A 172 13.32 0.10 11.66
CA LYS A 172 13.21 1.52 12.04
C LYS A 172 13.67 2.48 10.93
N ASN A 173 14.48 2.01 9.98
CA ASN A 173 15.04 2.82 8.89
C ASN A 173 14.16 2.84 7.64
N VAL A 174 12.90 2.44 7.78
CA VAL A 174 11.90 2.46 6.72
C VAL A 174 11.05 3.71 6.84
N LEU A 175 10.98 4.47 5.74
CA LEU A 175 10.10 5.61 5.61
C LEU A 175 8.82 5.18 4.88
N PRO A 176 7.67 5.13 5.56
CA PRO A 176 6.40 4.74 4.95
C PRO A 176 5.81 5.87 4.12
N THR A 177 5.05 5.53 3.08
CA THR A 177 4.11 6.47 2.48
C THR A 177 2.84 6.52 3.30
N LEU A 178 2.37 7.72 3.64
CA LEU A 178 1.17 7.89 4.47
C LEU A 178 -0.11 7.49 3.72
N ARG A 179 -0.10 7.48 2.38
CA ARG A 179 -1.26 7.16 1.53
C ARG A 179 -1.05 5.87 0.76
N HIS A 180 -2.13 5.12 0.51
CA HIS A 180 -2.18 4.10 -0.54
C HIS A 180 -1.98 4.75 -1.92
N GLY A 181 -0.75 4.70 -2.42
CA GLY A 181 -0.39 5.12 -3.77
C GLY A 181 -0.02 3.90 -4.61
N ARG A 182 -0.46 3.85 -5.87
CA ARG A 182 0.08 2.84 -6.80
C ARG A 182 1.60 3.04 -6.88
N LEU A 183 2.37 1.96 -6.70
CA LEU A 183 3.79 1.75 -7.05
C LEU A 183 4.84 1.79 -5.93
N VAL A 184 4.65 2.48 -4.80
CA VAL A 184 5.67 2.56 -3.73
C VAL A 184 5.01 2.66 -2.36
N ASP A 185 5.24 1.66 -1.50
CA ASP A 185 4.70 1.61 -0.15
C ASP A 185 5.75 1.99 0.92
N PHE A 186 7.03 1.80 0.61
CA PHE A 186 8.14 2.11 1.51
C PHE A 186 9.40 2.58 0.78
N PHE A 187 10.18 3.42 1.46
CA PHE A 187 11.57 3.71 1.11
C PHE A 187 12.49 3.05 2.15
N ILE A 188 13.44 2.22 1.69
CA ILE A 188 14.42 1.53 2.54
C ILE A 188 15.80 2.09 2.25
N LYS A 189 16.52 2.60 3.26
CA LYS A 189 17.85 3.20 3.10
C LYS A 189 17.89 4.19 1.94
N TYR A 190 16.94 5.12 1.92
CA TYR A 190 16.78 6.13 0.87
C TYR A 190 16.37 5.61 -0.51
N LEU A 191 16.39 4.30 -0.75
CA LEU A 191 16.04 3.65 -2.02
C LEU A 191 14.56 3.27 -2.06
N VAL A 192 13.96 3.41 -3.25
CA VAL A 192 12.56 3.07 -3.52
C VAL A 192 12.39 1.54 -3.53
N VAL A 193 11.54 1.00 -2.65
CA VAL A 193 11.17 -0.41 -2.68
C VAL A 193 9.73 -0.52 -3.17
N ARG A 194 9.53 -1.24 -4.27
CA ARG A 194 8.20 -1.51 -4.81
C ARG A 194 7.67 -2.81 -4.21
N PRO A 195 6.35 -2.93 -3.97
CA PRO A 195 5.76 -4.20 -3.60
C PRO A 195 6.11 -5.26 -4.65
N MET A 196 6.47 -6.45 -4.18
CA MET A 196 6.87 -7.56 -5.02
C MET A 196 5.64 -8.06 -5.78
N ASN A 197 5.42 -7.54 -6.99
CA ASN A 197 4.53 -8.21 -7.93
C ASN A 197 5.16 -9.55 -8.27
N LEU A 198 4.62 -10.63 -7.71
CA LEU A 198 4.86 -12.01 -8.17
C LEU A 198 4.32 -12.14 -9.60
N ARG A 199 5.05 -11.59 -10.58
CA ARG A 199 4.83 -11.82 -12.01
C ARG A 199 5.70 -12.98 -12.45
N ARG A 200 5.02 -14.06 -12.86
CA ARG A 200 5.41 -15.11 -13.81
C ARG A 200 6.85 -15.63 -13.73
N ASN A 201 7.02 -16.74 -13.03
CA ASN A 201 7.87 -17.80 -13.58
C ASN A 201 7.09 -18.47 -14.71
N SER A 202 7.22 -17.92 -15.94
CA SER A 202 6.95 -18.72 -17.13
C SER A 202 8.03 -19.79 -17.21
N VAL A 203 7.65 -21.04 -17.01
CA VAL A 203 8.47 -22.20 -17.37
C VAL A 203 8.64 -22.14 -18.89
N SER A 204 9.79 -21.64 -19.35
CA SER A 204 10.22 -21.81 -20.73
C SER A 204 10.61 -23.28 -20.89
N ASN A 205 9.75 -24.05 -21.56
CA ASN A 205 10.12 -25.34 -22.12
C ASN A 205 11.25 -25.13 -23.13
N GLY A 206 12.48 -25.28 -22.66
CA GLY A 206 13.67 -25.40 -23.49
C GLY A 206 13.63 -26.74 -24.22
N ARG A 207 13.29 -26.67 -25.50
CA ARG A 207 13.54 -27.72 -26.48
C ARG A 207 15.06 -27.92 -26.56
N VAL A 208 15.58 -28.99 -25.99
CA VAL A 208 16.94 -29.45 -26.28
C VAL A 208 16.84 -30.31 -27.53
N MET A 209 17.23 -29.75 -28.67
CA MET A 209 17.75 -30.55 -29.77
C MET A 209 19.11 -31.09 -29.30
N LEU A 210 19.22 -32.40 -29.19
CA LEU A 210 20.30 -33.22 -29.75
C LEU A 210 19.70 -34.60 -30.04
#